data_AF-R1H5Q6-F1
#
_entry.id   AF-R1H5Q6-F1
#
_cell.length_a   1.000
_cell.length_b   1.000
_cell.length_c   1.000
_cell.angle_alpha   90.00
_cell.angle_beta   90.00
_cell.angle_gamma   90.00
#
_symmetry.space_group_name_H-M   'P 1'
#
loop_
_entity.id
_entity.type
_entity.pdbx_description
1 polymer ?
#
loop_
_entity_poly.entity_id
_entity_poly.type
_entity_poly.pdbx_seq_one_letter_code
_entity_poly.pdbx_strand_id
1 'polypeptide(L)'
;MLNIEKGTGLRLGAWLDETGCQFCVWAPQAQRVELCLYDEQEVETARLVLPGRRGQYSFGHVHGIRAGQRYGYRVYGEPMDGLLFDGDKLLIDPYARAISRPLRWDADAYEGDSAAMQAKSVVVQDDFDWQGVTKPVISAQHTLVYEAHVKGFTKLHPAIPEAERGT
;
A
#
# COMPACT_ATOMS: atom_id res chain seq x y z
N MET A 1 -17.01 16.64 -3.31
CA MET A 1 -16.51 15.87 -4.47
C MET A 1 -15.00 15.75 -4.27
N LEU A 2 -14.43 14.55 -4.38
CA LEU A 2 -12.97 14.37 -4.26
C LEU A 2 -12.31 15.09 -5.45
N ASN A 3 -11.32 15.92 -5.16
CA ASN A 3 -10.57 16.68 -6.15
C ASN A 3 -9.19 16.04 -6.32
N ILE A 4 -8.83 15.71 -7.56
CA ILE A 4 -7.52 15.19 -7.93
C ILE A 4 -6.79 16.21 -8.80
N GLU A 5 -5.56 16.51 -8.45
CA GLU A 5 -4.67 17.36 -9.23
C GLU A 5 -3.39 16.61 -9.62
N LYS A 6 -2.55 17.27 -10.42
CA LYS A 6 -1.33 16.65 -10.96
C LYS A 6 -0.36 16.18 -9.88
N GLY A 7 -0.23 16.91 -8.77
CA GLY A 7 0.76 16.62 -7.76
C GLY A 7 2.21 16.71 -8.28
N THR A 8 3.17 16.24 -7.49
CA THR A 8 4.62 16.39 -7.79
C THR A 8 5.25 15.10 -8.34
N GLY A 9 4.67 13.94 -8.01
CA GLY A 9 5.17 12.62 -8.41
C GLY A 9 6.60 12.32 -7.95
N LEU A 10 7.12 12.99 -6.91
CA LEU A 10 8.53 12.91 -6.51
C LEU A 10 8.87 11.64 -5.73
N ARG A 11 7.91 11.06 -5.01
CA ARG A 11 8.11 9.90 -4.14
C ARG A 11 7.11 8.81 -4.45
N LEU A 12 7.60 7.58 -4.59
CA LEU A 12 6.79 6.40 -4.87
C LEU A 12 5.93 6.00 -3.67
N GLY A 13 4.74 5.46 -3.94
CA GLY A 13 3.73 5.10 -2.95
C GLY A 13 2.80 6.25 -2.59
N ALA A 14 2.09 6.08 -1.48
CA ALA A 14 1.18 7.07 -0.91
C ALA A 14 1.83 7.84 0.25
N TRP A 15 1.87 9.17 0.11
CA TRP A 15 2.48 10.10 1.06
C TRP A 15 1.53 11.23 1.44
N LEU A 16 1.21 11.29 2.72
CA LEU A 16 0.41 12.38 3.28
C LEU A 16 1.19 13.70 3.27
N ASP A 17 0.46 14.78 3.02
CA ASP A 17 0.89 16.15 3.24
C ASP A 17 -0.20 16.93 4.00
N GLU A 18 -0.01 18.23 4.17
CA GLU A 18 -0.94 19.09 4.93
C GLU A 18 -2.36 19.14 4.34
N THR A 19 -2.53 18.80 3.06
CA THR A 19 -3.78 19.00 2.32
C THR A 19 -4.44 17.70 1.84
N GLY A 20 -3.73 16.58 1.87
CA GLY A 20 -4.22 15.29 1.41
C GLY A 20 -3.12 14.26 1.25
N CYS A 21 -3.08 13.58 0.10
CA CYS A 21 -2.11 12.52 -0.19
C CYS A 21 -1.62 12.57 -1.63
N GLN A 22 -0.30 12.51 -1.80
CA GLN A 22 0.37 12.25 -3.07
C GLN A 22 0.38 10.75 -3.33
N PHE A 23 0.00 10.33 -4.54
CA PHE A 23 0.08 8.96 -5.03
C PHE A 23 1.03 8.92 -6.22
N CYS A 24 1.97 7.99 -6.23
CA CYS A 24 2.89 7.81 -7.36
C CYS A 24 3.27 6.34 -7.50
N VAL A 25 3.12 5.80 -8.70
CA VAL A 25 3.45 4.42 -9.00
C VAL A 25 4.26 4.32 -10.28
N TRP A 26 5.23 3.41 -10.31
CA TRP A 26 5.96 3.07 -11.52
C TRP A 26 5.09 2.17 -12.40
N ALA A 27 4.76 2.65 -13.60
CA ALA A 27 3.88 1.99 -14.57
C ALA A 27 4.28 2.36 -16.02
N PRO A 28 5.44 1.90 -16.53
CA PRO A 28 6.01 2.35 -17.81
C PRO A 28 5.12 2.14 -19.03
N GLN A 29 4.60 0.93 -19.19
CA GLN A 29 3.78 0.53 -20.35
C GLN A 29 2.28 0.74 -20.13
N ALA A 30 1.89 1.29 -18.97
CA ALA A 30 0.50 1.64 -18.73
C ALA A 30 0.08 2.81 -19.61
N GLN A 31 -1.09 2.68 -20.23
CA GLN A 31 -1.78 3.77 -20.91
C GLN A 31 -2.56 4.63 -19.91
N ARG A 32 -3.12 4.00 -18.88
CA ARG A 32 -3.92 4.65 -17.85
C ARG A 32 -3.75 3.94 -16.51
N VAL A 33 -3.64 4.72 -15.44
CA VAL A 33 -3.68 4.22 -14.06
C VAL A 33 -4.85 4.90 -13.35
N GLU A 34 -5.73 4.09 -12.78
CA GLU A 34 -6.82 4.55 -11.93
C GLU A 34 -6.53 4.23 -10.48
N LEU A 35 -6.61 5.25 -9.63
CA LEU A 35 -6.62 5.15 -8.18
C LEU A 35 -8.05 4.84 -7.72
N CYS A 36 -8.24 3.68 -7.10
CA CYS A 36 -9.51 3.27 -6.50
C CYS A 36 -9.45 3.51 -5.00
N LEU A 37 -10.37 4.29 -4.45
CA LEU A 37 -10.48 4.62 -3.03
C LEU A 37 -11.62 3.84 -2.39
N TYR A 38 -11.42 3.39 -1.16
CA TYR A 38 -12.35 2.54 -0.43
C TYR A 38 -12.61 3.09 0.98
N ASP A 39 -13.81 2.86 1.49
CA ASP A 39 -14.13 3.14 2.89
C ASP A 39 -13.60 2.05 3.84
N GLU A 40 -13.99 2.12 5.12
CA GLU A 40 -13.58 1.15 6.13
C GLU A 40 -14.15 -0.25 5.94
N GLN A 41 -15.26 -0.36 5.23
CA GLN A 41 -15.94 -1.60 4.89
C GLN A 41 -15.45 -2.19 3.55
N GLU A 42 -14.39 -1.60 2.97
CA GLU A 42 -13.84 -1.95 1.65
C GLU A 42 -14.84 -1.79 0.49
N VAL A 43 -15.80 -0.87 0.62
CA VAL A 43 -16.68 -0.45 -0.49
C VAL A 43 -15.98 0.65 -1.28
N GLU A 44 -15.96 0.53 -2.62
CA GLU A 44 -15.34 1.54 -3.50
C GLU A 44 -16.14 2.84 -3.42
N THR A 45 -15.49 3.92 -2.97
CA THR A 45 -16.12 5.24 -2.81
C THR A 45 -15.78 6.20 -3.93
N ALA A 46 -14.65 5.99 -4.61
CA ALA A 46 -14.26 6.79 -5.76
C ALA A 46 -13.22 6.06 -6.62
N ARG A 47 -13.20 6.41 -7.91
CA ARG A 47 -12.20 5.98 -8.88
C ARG A 47 -11.71 7.19 -9.65
N LEU A 48 -10.40 7.43 -9.61
CA LEU A 48 -9.77 8.65 -10.12
C LEU A 48 -8.62 8.29 -11.05
N VAL A 49 -8.62 8.82 -12.27
CA VAL A 49 -7.48 8.66 -13.19
C VAL A 49 -6.32 9.51 -12.66
N LEU A 50 -5.12 8.92 -12.53
CA LEU A 50 -3.92 9.67 -12.18
C LEU A 50 -3.54 10.63 -13.33
N PRO A 51 -3.61 11.96 -13.13
CA PRO A 51 -3.45 12.92 -14.22
C PRO A 51 -1.98 13.21 -14.59
N GLY A 52 -1.04 12.87 -13.72
CA GLY A 52 0.39 13.10 -13.92
C GLY A 52 1.10 11.91 -14.55
N ARG A 53 1.92 12.15 -15.56
CA ARG A 53 2.90 11.20 -16.09
C ARG A 53 4.27 11.85 -16.23
N ARG A 54 5.33 11.19 -15.75
CA ARG A 54 6.72 11.63 -15.88
C ARG A 54 7.59 10.41 -16.14
N GLY A 55 8.10 10.26 -17.36
CA GLY A 55 8.81 9.05 -17.77
C GLY A 55 7.93 7.82 -17.55
N GLN A 56 8.38 6.93 -16.67
CA GLN A 56 7.71 5.66 -16.37
C GLN A 56 6.79 5.73 -15.14
N TYR A 57 6.56 6.91 -14.58
CA TYR A 57 5.77 7.11 -13.36
C TYR A 57 4.41 7.73 -13.66
N SER A 58 3.35 7.20 -13.04
CA SER A 58 2.01 7.77 -13.02
C SER A 58 1.70 8.29 -11.62
N PHE A 59 1.13 9.49 -11.50
CA PHE A 59 0.97 10.16 -10.21
C PHE A 59 -0.18 11.17 -10.17
N GLY A 60 -0.57 11.54 -8.96
CA GLY A 60 -1.59 12.54 -8.69
C GLY A 60 -1.64 12.89 -7.20
N HIS A 61 -2.26 14.01 -6.87
CA HIS A 61 -2.55 14.41 -5.50
C HIS A 61 -4.06 14.46 -5.28
N VAL A 62 -4.52 13.87 -4.18
CA VAL A 62 -5.94 13.88 -3.81
C VAL A 62 -6.10 14.60 -2.49
N HIS A 63 -6.89 15.68 -2.49
CA HIS A 63 -7.18 16.46 -1.29
C HIS A 63 -8.08 15.71 -0.31
N GLY A 64 -7.89 15.98 0.98
CA GLY A 64 -8.74 15.48 2.07
C GLY A 64 -8.50 14.01 2.46
N ILE A 65 -7.58 13.32 1.78
CA ILE A 65 -7.13 11.98 2.17
C ILE A 65 -6.38 12.05 3.49
N ARG A 66 -6.65 11.08 4.38
CA ARG A 66 -6.02 10.97 5.70
C ARG A 66 -5.41 9.58 5.88
N ALA A 67 -4.61 9.42 6.92
CA ALA A 67 -4.14 8.12 7.36
C ALA A 67 -5.32 7.16 7.58
N GLY A 68 -5.15 5.89 7.20
CA GLY A 68 -6.19 4.88 7.22
C GLY A 68 -7.00 4.75 5.92
N GLN A 69 -6.88 5.70 4.99
CA GLN A 69 -7.51 5.60 3.67
C GLN A 69 -7.06 4.32 2.97
N ARG A 70 -8.03 3.49 2.57
CA ARG A 70 -7.80 2.27 1.79
C ARG A 70 -7.82 2.61 0.31
N TYR A 71 -6.90 2.03 -0.44
CA TYR A 71 -6.79 2.25 -1.87
C TYR A 71 -6.21 1.04 -2.62
N GLY A 72 -6.31 1.08 -3.94
CA GLY A 72 -5.61 0.19 -4.87
C GLY A 72 -5.52 0.83 -6.25
N TYR A 73 -4.85 0.18 -7.18
CA TYR A 73 -4.74 0.64 -8.56
C TYR A 73 -5.42 -0.31 -9.53
N ARG A 74 -6.02 0.24 -10.59
CA ARG A 74 -6.34 -0.48 -11.83
C ARG A 74 -5.48 0.07 -12.94
N VAL A 75 -4.82 -0.81 -13.68
CA VAL A 75 -3.81 -0.41 -14.68
C VAL A 75 -4.23 -0.95 -16.03
N TYR A 76 -4.36 -0.04 -16.99
CA TYR A 76 -4.80 -0.35 -18.34
C TYR A 76 -3.64 -0.15 -19.31
N GLY A 77 -3.58 -1.01 -20.33
CA GLY A 77 -2.63 -0.96 -21.43
C GLY A 77 -2.97 -2.05 -22.45
N GLU A 78 -2.27 -2.05 -23.59
CA GLU A 78 -2.42 -3.14 -24.57
C GLU A 78 -1.76 -4.42 -24.03
N PRO A 79 -2.50 -5.54 -23.99
CA PRO A 79 -1.89 -6.85 -23.81
C PRO A 79 -0.98 -7.18 -25.00
N MET A 80 0.26 -7.59 -24.72
CA MET A 80 1.25 -8.06 -25.71
C MET A 80 2.05 -9.20 -25.08
N ASP A 81 2.99 -9.80 -25.82
CA ASP A 81 3.85 -10.87 -25.29
C ASP A 81 4.53 -10.46 -23.98
N GLY A 82 4.06 -11.02 -22.86
CA GLY A 82 4.53 -10.74 -21.50
C GLY A 82 3.85 -9.57 -20.77
N LEU A 83 3.00 -8.77 -21.44
CA LEU A 83 2.21 -7.70 -20.83
C LEU A 83 0.78 -8.19 -20.57
N LEU A 84 0.45 -8.38 -19.29
CA LEU A 84 -0.83 -8.91 -18.82
C LEU A 84 -1.69 -7.80 -18.18
N PHE A 85 -1.83 -6.67 -18.88
CA PHE A 85 -2.67 -5.58 -18.38
C PHE A 85 -4.13 -6.03 -18.34
N ASP A 86 -4.75 -5.88 -17.18
CA ASP A 86 -6.14 -6.22 -16.96
C ASP A 86 -6.74 -5.21 -15.97
N GLY A 87 -7.65 -4.37 -16.48
CA GLY A 87 -8.31 -3.33 -15.71
C GLY A 87 -9.29 -3.87 -14.67
N ASP A 88 -9.74 -5.11 -14.82
CA ASP A 88 -10.65 -5.75 -13.87
C ASP A 88 -9.90 -6.27 -12.64
N LYS A 89 -8.57 -6.38 -12.70
CA LYS A 89 -7.75 -6.77 -11.55
C LYS A 89 -7.36 -5.55 -10.72
N LEU A 90 -7.84 -5.52 -9.47
CA LEU A 90 -7.36 -4.56 -8.49
C LEU A 90 -5.94 -4.95 -8.05
N LEU A 91 -5.02 -4.00 -8.12
CA LEU A 91 -3.62 -4.16 -7.74
C LEU A 91 -3.33 -3.44 -6.42
N ILE A 92 -2.49 -4.06 -5.59
CA ILE A 92 -1.88 -3.43 -4.42
C ILE A 92 -0.77 -2.50 -4.92
N ASP A 93 -0.66 -1.32 -4.31
CA ASP A 93 0.49 -0.44 -4.52
C ASP A 93 1.79 -1.19 -4.12
N PRO A 94 2.76 -1.39 -5.02
CA PRO A 94 4.01 -2.07 -4.69
C PRO A 94 4.85 -1.32 -3.64
N TYR A 95 4.51 -0.05 -3.35
CA TYR A 95 5.11 0.78 -2.31
C TYR A 95 4.18 0.99 -1.11
N ALA A 96 3.12 0.19 -0.97
CA ALA A 96 2.26 0.23 0.20
C ALA A 96 3.06 -0.05 1.47
N ARG A 97 2.85 0.78 2.50
CA ARG A 97 3.48 0.64 3.82
C ARG A 97 2.61 -0.11 4.83
N ALA A 98 1.34 -0.34 4.48
CA ALA A 98 0.42 -1.21 5.21
C ALA A 98 -0.62 -1.80 4.24
N ILE A 99 -1.14 -2.97 4.59
CA ILE A 99 -2.16 -3.72 3.85
C ILE A 99 -3.33 -3.99 4.80
N SER A 100 -4.57 -3.81 4.34
CA SER A 100 -5.76 -3.82 5.19
C SER A 100 -6.04 -5.17 5.87
N ARG A 101 -5.76 -6.28 5.18
CA ARG A 101 -6.03 -7.65 5.62
C ARG A 101 -5.27 -8.68 4.77
N PRO A 102 -5.27 -9.97 5.14
CA PRO A 102 -4.89 -11.04 4.24
C PRO A 102 -5.79 -11.09 2.98
N LEU A 103 -5.21 -11.57 1.88
CA LEU A 103 -5.96 -11.90 0.67
C LEU A 103 -6.98 -13.01 0.98
N ARG A 104 -8.19 -12.87 0.46
CA ARG A 104 -9.23 -13.91 0.55
C ARG A 104 -9.39 -14.49 -0.85
N TRP A 105 -9.02 -15.76 -1.02
CA TRP A 105 -9.21 -16.42 -2.31
C TRP A 105 -10.70 -16.53 -2.66
N ASP A 106 -11.02 -16.23 -3.91
CA ASP A 106 -12.36 -16.32 -4.47
C ASP A 106 -12.22 -16.51 -5.98
N ALA A 107 -12.71 -17.63 -6.51
CA ALA A 107 -12.49 -17.99 -7.92
C ALA A 107 -13.31 -17.12 -8.88
N ASP A 108 -14.53 -16.74 -8.50
CA ASP A 108 -15.39 -15.90 -9.34
C ASP A 108 -14.82 -14.48 -9.45
N ALA A 109 -14.31 -13.94 -8.34
CA ALA A 109 -13.60 -12.66 -8.34
C ALA A 109 -12.26 -12.73 -9.09
N TYR A 110 -11.62 -13.91 -9.14
CA TYR A 110 -10.38 -14.09 -9.90
C TYR A 110 -10.62 -14.04 -11.40
N GLU A 111 -11.74 -14.58 -11.89
CA GLU A 111 -12.11 -14.49 -13.32
C GLU A 111 -12.57 -13.07 -13.70
N GLY A 112 -13.34 -12.41 -12.84
CA GLY A 112 -13.87 -11.07 -13.07
C GLY A 112 -13.16 -9.95 -12.30
N ASP A 113 -13.93 -9.09 -11.64
CA ASP A 113 -13.42 -8.02 -10.80
C ASP A 113 -12.82 -8.57 -9.49
N SER A 114 -11.49 -8.45 -9.35
CA SER A 114 -10.77 -8.99 -8.19
C SER A 114 -10.84 -8.12 -6.93
N ALA A 115 -11.56 -6.99 -6.96
CA ALA A 115 -11.61 -6.07 -5.82
C ALA A 115 -12.09 -6.74 -4.53
N ALA A 116 -13.05 -7.66 -4.57
CA ALA A 116 -13.54 -8.34 -3.36
C ALA A 116 -12.49 -9.28 -2.73
N MET A 117 -11.68 -9.97 -3.55
CA MET A 117 -10.64 -10.88 -3.05
C MET A 117 -9.40 -10.14 -2.53
N GLN A 118 -9.02 -9.06 -3.22
CA GLN A 118 -7.76 -8.37 -3.01
C GLN A 118 -7.76 -7.53 -1.73
N ALA A 119 -6.66 -7.58 -0.98
CA ALA A 119 -6.44 -6.64 0.11
C ALA A 119 -6.19 -5.22 -0.41
N LYS A 120 -6.45 -4.20 0.41
CA LYS A 120 -6.23 -2.80 0.04
C LYS A 120 -4.91 -2.30 0.59
N SER A 121 -4.21 -1.49 -0.17
CA SER A 121 -3.13 -0.65 0.35
C SER A 121 -3.73 0.37 1.31
N VAL A 122 -2.98 0.73 2.35
CA VAL A 122 -3.43 1.69 3.36
C VAL A 122 -2.47 2.87 3.40
N VAL A 123 -3.00 4.08 3.33
CA VAL A 123 -2.22 5.31 3.54
C VAL A 123 -1.84 5.38 5.03
N VAL A 124 -0.54 5.50 5.32
CA VAL A 124 -0.01 5.55 6.69
C VAL A 124 0.61 6.90 7.02
N GLN A 125 0.49 7.27 8.29
CA GLN A 125 1.23 8.38 8.88
C GLN A 125 2.65 7.90 9.27
N ASP A 126 3.65 8.78 9.17
CA ASP A 126 5.08 8.43 9.32
C ASP A 126 5.81 9.36 10.29
N ASP A 127 5.11 9.85 11.30
CA ASP A 127 5.60 10.83 12.28
C ASP A 127 5.70 10.25 13.69
N PHE A 128 5.95 8.93 13.78
CA PHE A 128 6.13 8.26 15.07
C PHE A 128 7.26 8.91 15.88
N ASP A 129 6.96 9.32 17.12
CA ASP A 129 7.94 9.87 18.04
C ASP A 129 8.84 8.77 18.61
N TRP A 130 10.06 8.68 18.11
CA TRP A 130 11.07 7.73 18.57
C TRP A 130 11.69 8.09 19.93
N GLN A 131 11.32 9.20 20.56
CA GLN A 131 11.80 9.62 21.89
C GLN A 131 13.33 9.63 22.02
N GLY A 132 14.02 10.00 20.93
CA GLY A 132 15.49 10.05 20.88
C GLY A 132 16.19 8.70 20.77
N VAL A 133 15.46 7.59 20.59
CA VAL A 133 16.06 6.28 20.31
C VAL A 133 16.82 6.33 18.99
N THR A 134 18.07 5.85 19.00
CA THR A 134 18.93 5.77 17.82
C THR A 134 19.43 4.34 17.62
N LYS A 135 19.84 4.01 16.40
CA LYS A 135 20.33 2.67 16.06
C LYS A 135 21.61 2.35 16.86
N PRO A 136 21.65 1.23 17.60
CA PRO A 136 22.89 0.78 18.25
C PRO A 136 23.97 0.50 17.21
N VAL A 137 25.18 1.03 17.43
CA VAL A 137 26.34 0.84 16.54
C VAL A 137 27.26 -0.22 17.14
N ILE A 138 26.86 -1.49 17.01
CA ILE A 138 27.63 -2.65 17.49
C ILE A 138 28.56 -3.11 16.35
N SER A 139 29.87 -3.16 16.61
CA SER A 139 30.83 -3.64 15.62
C SER A 139 30.69 -5.15 15.42
N ALA A 140 30.98 -5.64 14.20
CA ALA A 140 30.76 -7.04 13.84
C ALA A 140 31.44 -8.04 14.79
N GLN A 141 32.63 -7.73 15.31
CA GLN A 141 33.36 -8.57 16.27
C GLN A 141 32.69 -8.69 17.65
N HIS A 142 31.77 -7.78 17.97
CA HIS A 142 30.98 -7.79 19.21
C HIS A 142 29.52 -8.18 18.97
N THR A 143 29.15 -8.55 17.74
CA THR A 143 27.78 -8.93 17.39
C THR A 143 27.53 -10.41 17.68
N LEU A 144 26.48 -10.69 18.44
CA LEU A 144 25.88 -12.02 18.57
C LEU A 144 24.47 -11.98 17.97
N VAL A 145 24.20 -12.80 16.97
CA VAL A 145 22.89 -12.85 16.30
C VAL A 145 22.00 -13.87 17.00
N TYR A 146 20.78 -13.46 17.34
CA TYR A 146 19.73 -14.34 17.85
C TYR A 146 18.57 -14.38 16.85
N GLU A 147 18.44 -15.49 16.11
CA GLU A 147 17.34 -15.70 15.18
C GLU A 147 16.09 -16.15 15.94
N ALA A 148 14.97 -15.48 15.70
CA ALA A 148 13.70 -15.80 16.34
C ALA A 148 12.52 -15.60 15.38
N HIS A 149 11.52 -16.48 15.49
CA HIS A 149 10.24 -16.31 14.82
C HIS A 149 9.32 -15.44 15.70
N VAL A 150 8.89 -14.26 15.22
CA VAL A 150 8.04 -13.30 15.98
C VAL A 150 6.90 -14.01 16.73
N LYS A 151 6.03 -14.73 16.00
CA LYS A 151 4.94 -15.49 16.62
C LYS A 151 5.42 -16.57 17.60
N GLY A 152 6.27 -17.49 17.14
CA GLY A 152 6.70 -18.65 17.93
C GLY A 152 7.44 -18.27 19.23
N PHE A 153 8.15 -17.15 19.22
CA PHE A 153 9.00 -16.72 20.33
C PHE A 153 8.24 -16.50 21.64
N THR A 154 7.03 -15.91 21.57
CA THR A 154 6.23 -15.61 22.77
C THR A 154 4.88 -16.32 22.81
N LYS A 155 4.50 -17.11 21.79
CA LYS A 155 3.13 -17.66 21.69
C LYS A 155 2.71 -18.47 22.92
N LEU A 156 3.64 -19.21 23.52
CA LEU A 156 3.41 -20.05 24.70
C LEU A 156 4.09 -19.50 25.96
N HIS A 157 4.61 -18.27 25.93
CA HIS A 157 5.36 -17.71 27.05
C HIS A 157 4.38 -17.28 28.17
N PRO A 158 4.38 -17.95 29.34
CA PRO A 158 3.34 -17.76 30.36
C PRO A 158 3.38 -16.36 30.99
N ALA A 159 4.55 -15.71 31.02
CA ALA A 159 4.71 -14.37 31.60
C ALA A 159 4.24 -13.21 30.69
N ILE A 160 3.89 -13.48 29.43
CA ILE A 160 3.38 -12.44 28.51
C ILE A 160 1.84 -12.44 28.57
N PRO A 161 1.18 -11.27 28.66
CA PRO A 161 -0.27 -11.16 28.55
C PRO A 161 -0.79 -11.87 27.30
N GLU A 162 -1.88 -12.62 27.42
CA GLU A 162 -2.35 -13.50 26.34
C GLU A 162 -2.60 -12.77 25.01
N ALA A 163 -3.11 -11.53 25.08
CA ALA A 163 -3.38 -10.69 23.92
C ALA A 163 -2.12 -10.25 23.15
N GLU A 164 -0.95 -10.26 23.79
CA GLU A 164 0.34 -9.83 23.23
C GLU A 164 1.21 -11.03 22.80
N ARG A 165 0.72 -12.27 23.00
CA ARG A 165 1.51 -13.47 22.68
C ARG A 165 1.57 -13.72 21.19
N GLY A 166 2.79 -13.70 20.67
CA GLY A 166 3.12 -14.00 19.28
C GLY A 166 2.75 -12.89 18.30
N THR A 167 2.70 -11.65 18.78
CA THR A 167 2.52 -10.41 17.99
C THR A 167 3.83 -9.68 17.84
#